data_AF-A0A831KXH0-F1
#
_entry.id   AF-A0A831KXH0-F1
#
_cell.length_a   1.000
_cell.length_b   1.000
_cell.length_c   1.000
_cell.angle_alpha   90.00
_cell.angle_beta   90.00
_cell.angle_gamma   90.00
#
_symmetry.space_group_name_H-M   'P 1'
#
loop_
_entity.id
_entity.type
_entity.pdbx_description
1 polymer ?
#
loop_
_entity_poly.entity_id
_entity_poly.type
_entity_poly.pdbx_seq_one_letter_code
_entity_poly.pdbx_strand_id
1 'polypeptide(L)' 'MATPSQLRAEIESAFKKGVSKDDVDKVAQQIANKLGKKPSVVKALITRYVNKGMIKEQGGKYVWAGQ' A
#
# COMPACT_ATOMS: atom_id res chain seq x y z
N MET A 1 -15.77 9.41 -6.30
CA MET A 1 -15.40 8.84 -4.98
C MET A 1 -14.80 7.46 -5.21
N ALA A 2 -13.50 7.25 -4.91
CA ALA A 2 -12.88 5.95 -5.09
C ALA A 2 -13.41 4.94 -4.07
N THR A 3 -13.96 3.82 -4.54
CA THR A 3 -14.53 2.77 -3.70
C THR A 3 -13.41 2.10 -2.88
N PRO A 4 -13.72 1.54 -1.69
CA PRO A 4 -12.72 0.82 -0.87
C PRO A 4 -11.97 -0.27 -1.64
N SER A 5 -12.65 -0.87 -2.63
CA SER A 5 -12.13 -1.86 -3.57
C SER A 5 -11.00 -1.34 -4.45
N GLN A 6 -11.12 -0.09 -4.95
CA GLN A 6 -10.09 0.53 -5.80
C GLN A 6 -8.82 0.86 -5.03
N LEU A 7 -8.95 1.36 -3.79
CA LEU A 7 -7.79 1.67 -2.96
C LEU A 7 -6.99 0.41 -2.62
N ARG A 8 -7.67 -0.70 -2.27
CA ARG A 8 -7.02 -1.98 -2.04
C ARG A 8 -6.30 -2.46 -3.30
N ALA A 9 -6.94 -2.40 -4.47
CA ALA A 9 -6.35 -2.86 -5.74
C ALA A 9 -5.07 -2.09 -6.12
N GLU A 10 -5.05 -0.77 -5.91
CA GLU A 10 -3.86 0.06 -6.17
C GLU A 10 -2.72 -0.28 -5.20
N ILE A 11 -3.03 -0.48 -3.90
CA ILE A 11 -2.03 -0.91 -2.91
C ILE A 11 -1.50 -2.31 -3.26
N GLU A 12 -2.39 -3.26 -3.55
CA GLU A 12 -2.00 -4.61 -3.94
C GLU A 12 -1.09 -4.59 -5.19
N SER A 13 -1.45 -3.83 -6.22
CA SER A 13 -0.66 -3.70 -7.45
C SER A 13 0.73 -3.10 -7.18
N ALA A 14 0.81 -2.07 -6.34
CA ALA A 14 2.07 -1.44 -5.97
C ALA A 14 2.98 -2.40 -5.17
N PHE A 15 2.42 -3.11 -4.19
CA PHE A 15 3.18 -3.99 -3.30
C PHE A 15 3.44 -5.38 -3.90
N LYS A 16 2.74 -5.80 -4.96
CA LYS A 16 3.06 -7.03 -5.72
C LYS A 16 4.47 -7.00 -6.34
N LYS A 17 4.95 -5.83 -6.74
CA LYS A 17 6.30 -5.66 -7.32
C LYS A 17 7.39 -5.54 -6.25
N GLY A 18 7.01 -5.48 -4.98
CA GLY A 18 7.90 -5.20 -3.85
C GLY A 18 8.24 -3.71 -3.76
N VAL A 19 7.98 -3.13 -2.59
CA VAL A 19 8.23 -1.71 -2.30
C VAL A 19 9.27 -1.62 -1.19
N SER A 20 10.36 -0.90 -1.42
CA SER A 20 11.35 -0.63 -0.36
C SER A 20 10.71 0.12 0.79
N LYS A 21 11.15 -0.12 2.04
CA LYS A 21 10.60 0.56 3.22
C LYS A 21 10.64 2.09 3.10
N ASP A 22 11.72 2.62 2.53
CA ASP A 22 11.93 4.05 2.31
C ASP A 22 10.98 4.65 1.25
N ASP A 23 10.48 3.81 0.32
CA ASP A 23 9.56 4.22 -0.75
C ASP A 23 8.08 4.15 -0.35
N VAL A 24 7.75 3.59 0.82
CA VAL A 24 6.35 3.41 1.25
C VAL A 24 5.60 4.73 1.30
N ASP A 25 6.22 5.79 1.82
CA ASP A 25 5.62 7.13 1.89
C ASP A 25 5.35 7.70 0.49
N LYS A 26 6.30 7.51 -0.43
CA LYS A 26 6.16 7.95 -1.82
C LYS A 26 5.04 7.19 -2.54
N VAL A 27 4.96 5.88 -2.35
CA VAL A 27 3.89 5.03 -2.92
C VAL A 27 2.52 5.44 -2.34
N ALA A 28 2.44 5.67 -1.03
CA ALA A 28 1.20 6.12 -0.39
C ALA A 28 0.74 7.47 -0.96
N GLN A 29 1.66 8.41 -1.18
CA GLN A 29 1.39 9.70 -1.81
C GLN A 29 0.88 9.56 -3.25
N GLN A 30 1.51 8.70 -4.05
CA GLN A 30 1.11 8.47 -5.45
C GLN A 30 -0.30 7.89 -5.55
N ILE A 31 -0.60 6.85 -4.75
CA ILE A 31 -1.93 6.22 -4.71
C ILE A 31 -2.98 7.23 -4.21
N ALA A 32 -2.64 8.02 -3.19
CA ALA A 32 -3.54 9.04 -2.66
C ALA A 32 -3.88 10.10 -3.69
N ASN A 33 -2.88 10.63 -4.41
CA ASN A 33 -3.08 11.60 -5.48
C ASN A 33 -3.94 11.03 -6.61
N LYS A 34 -3.68 9.79 -7.04
CA LYS A 34 -4.45 9.10 -8.10
C LYS A 34 -5.93 8.93 -7.74
N LEU A 35 -6.22 8.64 -6.47
CA LEU A 35 -7.57 8.35 -6.00
C LEU A 35 -8.30 9.56 -5.37
N GLY A 36 -7.66 10.73 -5.34
CA GLY A 36 -8.18 11.92 -4.65
C GLY A 36 -8.36 11.70 -3.14
N LYS A 37 -7.46 10.95 -2.50
CA LYS A 37 -7.48 10.64 -1.05
C LYS A 37 -6.34 11.35 -0.33
N LYS A 38 -6.39 11.35 1.01
CA LYS A 38 -5.29 11.82 1.85
C LYS A 38 -4.20 10.76 1.95
N PRO A 39 -2.90 11.10 1.76
CA PRO A 39 -1.78 10.17 1.89
C PRO A 39 -1.74 9.43 3.23
N SER A 40 -2.08 10.13 4.32
CA SER A 40 -2.15 9.55 5.67
C SER A 40 -3.13 8.39 5.77
N VAL A 41 -4.27 8.45 5.06
CA VAL A 41 -5.27 7.37 5.04
C VAL A 41 -4.72 6.14 4.30
N VAL A 42 -4.00 6.36 3.20
CA VAL A 42 -3.37 5.28 2.43
C VAL A 42 -2.25 4.63 3.26
N LYS A 43 -1.40 5.43 3.92
CA LYS A 43 -0.33 4.94 4.80
C LYS A 43 -0.89 4.12 5.96
N ALA A 44 -1.92 4.62 6.65
CA ALA A 44 -2.58 3.88 7.72
C ALA A 44 -3.15 2.54 7.24
N LEU A 45 -3.68 2.50 6.02
CA LEU A 45 -4.21 1.26 5.43
C LEU A 45 -3.08 0.27 5.07
N ILE A 46 -1.97 0.76 4.52
CA ILE A 46 -0.75 -0.06 4.27
C ILE A 46 -0.26 -0.66 5.59
N THR A 47 -0.10 0.14 6.65
CA THR A 47 0.30 -0.36 7.98
C THR A 47 -0.67 -1.41 8.50
N ARG A 48 -1.99 -1.21 8.31
CA ARG A 48 -3.00 -2.20 8.68
C ARG A 48 -2.80 -3.53 7.93
N TYR A 49 -2.43 -3.48 6.65
CA TYR A 49 -2.14 -4.69 5.87
C TYR A 49 -0.86 -5.37 6.29
N VAL A 50 0.17 -4.62 6.71
CA VAL A 50 1.37 -5.19 7.34
C VAL A 50 1.00 -5.92 8.63
N ASN A 51 0.24 -5.27 9.52
CA ASN A 51 -0.18 -5.87 10.79
C ASN A 51 -1.09 -7.10 10.62
N LYS A 52 -1.87 -7.14 9.54
CA LYS A 52 -2.70 -8.31 9.18
C LYS A 52 -1.93 -9.42 8.45
N GLY A 53 -0.64 -9.23 8.18
CA GLY A 53 0.19 -10.18 7.43
C GLY A 53 -0.12 -10.25 5.93
N MET A 54 -0.93 -9.32 5.40
CA MET A 54 -1.22 -9.20 3.97
C MET A 54 -0.09 -8.52 3.20
N ILE A 55 0.75 -7.73 3.87
CA ILE A 55 2.02 -7.23 3.34
C ILE A 55 3.11 -7.77 4.26
N LYS A 56 4.09 -8.45 3.68
CA LYS A 56 5.21 -9.06 4.42
C LYS A 56 6.52 -8.41 4.02
N GLU A 57 7.43 -8.36 4.97
CA GLU A 57 8.80 -7.97 4.70
C GLU A 57 9.58 -9.16 4.10
N GLN A 58 10.19 -8.95 2.94
CA GLN A 58 11.07 -9.90 2.27
C GLN A 58 12.28 -9.15 1.73
N GLY A 59 13.48 -9.47 2.25
CA GLY A 59 14.74 -8.90 1.77
C GLY A 59 14.79 -7.37 1.81
N GLY A 60 14.27 -6.73 2.86
CA GLY A 60 14.24 -5.27 3.01
C GLY A 60 13.11 -4.56 2.24
N LYS A 61 12.24 -5.31 1.55
CA LYS A 61 11.07 -4.78 0.84
C LYS A 61 9.78 -5.28 1.44
N TYR A 62 8.73 -4.46 1.36
CA TYR A 62 7.36 -4.86 1.62
C TYR A 62 6.74 -5.44 0.35
N VAL A 63 6.31 -6.69 0.42
CA VAL A 63 5.71 -7.44 -0.68
C VAL A 63 4.29 -7.84 -0.29
N TRP A 64 3.36 -7.72 -1.24
CA TRP A 64 2.00 -8.20 -1.05
C TRP A 64 1.98 -9.72 -0.92
N ALA A 65 1.48 -10.21 0.21
CA ALA A 65 1.34 -11.62 0.56
C ALA A 65 -0.12 -12.01 0.85
N GLY A 66 -1.06 -11.07 0.71
CA GLY A 66 -2.49 -11.32 0.90
C GLY A 66 -3.03 -12.15 -0.26
N GLN A 67 -3.45 -13.37 0.04
CA GLN A 67 -4.17 -14.25 -0.88
C GLN A 67 -5.59 -13.71 -1.14
#